data_AF-A0A7F8KA91-F1
#
_entry.id   AF-A0A7F8KA91-F1
#
_cell.length_a   1.000
_cell.length_b   1.000
_cell.length_c   1.000
_cell.angle_alpha   90.00
_cell.angle_beta   90.00
_cell.angle_gamma   90.00
#
_symmetry.space_group_name_H-M   'P 1'
#
loop_
_entity.id
_entity.type
_entity.pdbx_description
1 polymer ?
#
loop_
_entity_poly.entity_id
_entity_poly.type
_entity_poly.pdbx_seq_one_letter_code
_entity_poly.pdbx_strand_id
1 'polypeptide(L)'
;MITALQQPVSPTPMKEHFLIEWTTESIFKGRTAIMRDRKQRRLNAELEAKTADLVRQAEEVIRDQQEVRSQSISTQIKSYEEQHDYSLRHPLLSEGTVDLHSETKPKTKNVYPINKVQNKLHSASKGRKSNSRVKLKYSDVQTASDVAIPEDFSDFSLAKTISKIEGQLEEEGLPDYIDDGIFCGVSEDIGTEAQIRFLKAKLHVMQEELDNVVCECNKKEDEIQDLKSQLKNSEGDCMRQQRTINLQQSQTEKYKTLFEEASKKCDGLQQELSSVERELENKRRLQKQAAASQSAMEVRLNRALEEAEKYKLELSKLKQNNKDIANEEHKKIEVLKSENKKLERQKGELMIGFKKQLKLIDVLKRQKMHIEAAKMLSFTEEEFMKALEWGNK
;
A
#
# COMPACT_ATOMS: atom_id res chain seq x y z
N MET A 1 -52.57 73.90 25.58
CA MET A 1 -51.71 73.16 24.63
C MET A 1 -50.26 73.56 24.87
N ILE A 2 -49.50 72.80 25.66
CA ILE A 2 -48.04 72.89 25.65
C ILE A 2 -47.49 71.47 25.68
N THR A 3 -46.96 71.09 24.53
CA THR A 3 -46.22 69.89 24.18
C THR A 3 -44.90 69.89 24.96
N ALA A 4 -44.64 68.87 25.78
CA ALA A 4 -43.33 68.67 26.40
C ALA A 4 -42.74 67.34 25.90
N LEU A 5 -41.66 67.51 25.12
CA LEU A 5 -40.85 66.50 24.47
C LEU A 5 -40.37 65.40 25.43
N GLN A 6 -40.75 64.17 25.11
CA GLN A 6 -40.11 62.96 25.63
C GLN A 6 -38.70 62.87 25.01
N GLN A 7 -37.66 63.20 25.76
CA GLN A 7 -36.29 62.87 25.35
C GLN A 7 -36.05 61.36 25.53
N PRO A 8 -35.53 60.66 24.51
CA PRO A 8 -35.16 59.25 24.64
C PRO A 8 -33.93 59.12 25.53
N VAL A 9 -34.04 58.33 26.60
CA VAL A 9 -32.94 57.98 27.49
C VAL A 9 -31.91 57.18 26.69
N SER A 10 -30.75 57.79 26.45
CA SER A 10 -29.61 57.16 25.76
C SER A 10 -29.10 55.93 26.53
N PRO A 11 -28.84 54.79 25.86
CA PRO A 11 -28.26 53.62 26.51
C PRO A 11 -26.86 53.94 27.04
N THR A 12 -26.49 53.31 28.16
CA THR A 12 -25.18 53.47 28.80
C THR A 12 -24.07 52.87 27.92
N PRO A 13 -22.97 53.57 27.64
CA PRO A 13 -21.97 53.19 26.63
C PRO A 13 -21.27 51.83 26.88
N MET A 14 -21.20 51.36 28.13
CA MET A 14 -20.65 50.03 28.44
C MET A 14 -21.51 48.88 27.94
N LYS A 15 -22.84 49.00 27.93
CA LYS A 15 -23.73 47.91 27.48
C LYS A 15 -23.70 47.77 25.96
N GLU A 16 -23.57 48.88 25.24
CA GLU A 16 -23.39 48.87 23.78
C GLU A 16 -22.05 48.24 23.39
N HIS A 17 -20.96 48.57 24.10
CA HIS A 17 -19.64 47.98 23.81
C HIS A 17 -19.62 46.45 23.96
N PHE A 18 -20.20 45.91 25.04
CA PHE A 18 -20.28 44.46 25.24
C PHE A 18 -21.18 43.76 24.20
N LEU A 19 -22.27 44.41 23.78
CA LEU A 19 -23.13 43.85 22.74
C LEU A 19 -22.43 43.85 21.38
N ILE A 20 -21.66 44.90 21.07
CA ILE A 20 -20.84 45.02 19.85
C ILE A 20 -19.70 43.99 19.86
N GLU A 21 -18.99 43.79 20.97
CA GLU A 21 -17.97 42.75 21.08
C GLU A 21 -18.54 41.35 20.94
N TRP A 22 -19.65 41.05 21.61
CA TRP A 22 -20.28 39.73 21.51
C TRP A 22 -20.79 39.44 20.10
N THR A 23 -21.40 40.43 19.45
CA THR A 23 -21.87 40.29 18.06
C THR A 23 -20.70 40.14 17.09
N THR A 24 -19.63 40.94 17.22
CA THR A 24 -18.44 40.83 16.36
C THR A 24 -17.73 39.49 16.54
N GLU A 25 -17.60 38.99 17.76
CA GLU A 25 -16.97 37.70 18.02
C GLU A 25 -17.83 36.52 17.56
N SER A 26 -19.15 36.61 17.69
CA SER A 26 -20.08 35.61 17.15
C SER A 26 -20.06 35.59 15.62
N ILE A 27 -19.99 36.76 14.97
CA ILE A 27 -19.82 36.89 13.51
C ILE A 27 -18.47 36.32 13.07
N PHE A 28 -17.39 36.55 13.82
CA PHE A 28 -16.07 36.00 13.51
C PHE A 28 -16.03 34.47 13.65
N LYS A 29 -16.62 33.91 14.71
CA LYS A 29 -16.77 32.45 14.88
C LYS A 29 -17.63 31.83 13.77
N GLY A 30 -18.72 32.49 13.37
CA GLY A 30 -19.54 32.07 12.22
C GLY A 30 -18.76 32.07 10.91
N ARG A 31 -18.00 33.14 10.62
CA ARG A 31 -17.17 33.24 9.41
C ARG A 31 -16.07 32.18 9.37
N THR A 32 -15.39 31.93 10.48
CA THR A 32 -14.34 30.90 10.56
C THR A 32 -14.90 29.49 10.41
N ALA A 33 -16.09 29.21 10.96
CA ALA A 33 -16.80 27.94 10.76
C ALA A 33 -17.19 27.73 9.28
N ILE A 34 -17.74 28.75 8.63
CA ILE A 34 -18.09 28.71 7.20
C ILE A 34 -16.83 28.49 6.33
N MET A 35 -15.71 29.14 6.66
CA MET A 35 -14.45 28.94 5.94
C MET A 35 -13.90 27.52 6.10
N ARG A 36 -14.01 26.94 7.31
CA ARG A 36 -13.60 25.55 7.58
C ARG A 36 -14.48 24.57 6.82
N ASP A 37 -15.79 24.75 6.86
CA ASP A 37 -16.75 23.92 6.14
C ASP A 37 -16.56 24.01 4.62
N ARG A 38 -16.31 25.20 4.09
CA ARG A 38 -15.99 25.39 2.66
C ARG A 38 -14.68 24.71 2.25
N LYS A 39 -13.67 24.73 3.12
CA LYS A 39 -12.40 24.02 2.89
C LYS A 39 -12.60 22.51 2.90
N GLN A 40 -13.41 22.00 3.83
CA GLN A 40 -13.72 20.58 3.94
C GLN A 40 -14.53 20.08 2.75
N ARG A 41 -15.53 20.84 2.30
CA ARG A 41 -16.27 20.54 1.06
C ARG A 41 -15.37 20.50 -0.17
N ARG A 42 -14.40 21.42 -0.30
CA ARG A 42 -13.42 21.38 -1.41
C ARG A 42 -12.54 20.15 -1.36
N LEU A 43 -12.03 19.80 -0.18
CA LEU A 43 -11.16 18.63 -0.02
C LEU A 43 -11.93 17.33 -0.29
N ASN A 44 -13.18 17.23 0.16
CA ASN A 44 -14.05 16.09 -0.15
C ASN A 44 -14.33 16.00 -1.66
N ALA A 45 -14.64 17.12 -2.32
CA ALA A 45 -14.85 17.13 -3.77
C ALA A 45 -13.59 16.70 -4.54
N GLU A 46 -12.39 17.08 -4.08
CA GLU A 46 -11.13 16.61 -4.68
C GLU A 46 -10.89 15.11 -4.45
N LEU A 47 -11.23 14.59 -3.26
CA LEU A 47 -11.15 13.16 -2.97
C LEU A 47 -12.15 12.35 -3.81
N GLU A 48 -13.37 12.84 -3.98
CA GLU A 48 -14.38 12.24 -4.85
C GLU A 48 -13.92 12.25 -6.31
N ALA A 49 -13.36 13.36 -6.80
CA ALA A 49 -12.79 13.44 -8.15
C ALA A 49 -11.64 12.44 -8.37
N LYS A 50 -10.69 12.34 -7.41
CA LYS A 50 -9.60 11.35 -7.47
C LYS A 50 -10.12 9.91 -7.42
N THR A 51 -11.16 9.67 -6.63
CA THR A 51 -11.81 8.35 -6.55
C THR A 51 -12.48 8.01 -7.88
N ALA A 52 -13.20 8.95 -8.48
CA ALA A 52 -13.82 8.78 -9.80
C ALA A 52 -12.78 8.53 -10.89
N ASP A 53 -11.64 9.24 -10.88
CA ASP A 53 -10.54 9.01 -11.82
C ASP A 53 -9.90 7.64 -11.65
N LEU A 54 -9.68 7.19 -10.41
CA LEU A 54 -9.14 5.87 -10.12
C LEU A 54 -10.10 4.76 -10.57
N VAL A 55 -11.40 4.93 -10.32
CA VAL A 55 -12.44 4.00 -10.79
C VAL A 55 -12.47 3.98 -12.31
N ARG A 56 -12.42 5.13 -12.99
CA ARG A 56 -12.37 5.22 -14.45
C ARG A 56 -11.14 4.50 -15.03
N GLN A 57 -9.96 4.67 -14.42
CA GLN A 57 -8.75 3.94 -14.82
C GLN A 57 -8.90 2.43 -14.59
N ALA A 58 -9.49 2.00 -13.47
CA ALA A 58 -9.74 0.59 -13.21
C ALA A 58 -10.72 -0.01 -14.24
N GLU A 59 -11.79 0.70 -14.57
CA GLU A 59 -12.74 0.30 -15.62
C GLU A 59 -12.10 0.25 -17.00
N GLU A 60 -11.21 1.19 -17.34
CA GLU A 60 -10.45 1.18 -18.59
C GLU A 60 -9.55 -0.05 -18.69
N VAL A 61 -8.79 -0.36 -17.63
CA VAL A 61 -7.96 -1.57 -17.58
C VAL A 61 -8.81 -2.85 -17.71
N ILE A 62 -9.98 -2.90 -17.08
CA ILE A 62 -10.91 -4.03 -17.20
C ILE A 62 -11.43 -4.15 -18.63
N ARG A 63 -11.83 -3.02 -19.26
CA ARG A 63 -12.28 -2.99 -20.66
C ARG A 63 -11.18 -3.45 -21.60
N ASP A 64 -9.95 -2.94 -21.46
CA ASP A 64 -8.81 -3.33 -22.29
C ASP A 64 -8.50 -4.83 -22.14
N GLN A 65 -8.52 -5.34 -20.91
CA GLN A 65 -8.32 -6.77 -20.63
C GLN A 65 -9.43 -7.62 -21.28
N GLN A 66 -10.68 -7.15 -21.24
CA GLN A 66 -11.82 -7.84 -21.85
C GLN A 66 -11.77 -7.77 -23.38
N GLU A 67 -11.37 -6.64 -23.96
CA GLU A 67 -11.20 -6.49 -25.40
C GLU A 67 -10.07 -7.38 -25.94
N VAL A 68 -8.93 -7.45 -25.24
CA VAL A 68 -7.84 -8.38 -25.58
C VAL A 68 -8.32 -9.83 -25.51
N ARG A 69 -9.09 -10.20 -24.47
CA ARG A 69 -9.70 -11.54 -24.37
C ARG A 69 -10.66 -11.80 -25.53
N SER A 70 -11.55 -10.86 -25.86
CA SER A 70 -12.51 -10.99 -26.96
C SER A 70 -11.84 -11.05 -28.34
N GLN A 71 -10.76 -10.29 -28.57
CA GLN A 71 -9.97 -10.35 -29.81
C GLN A 71 -9.22 -11.68 -29.94
N SER A 72 -8.66 -12.22 -28.85
CA SER A 72 -8.05 -13.56 -28.87
C SER A 72 -9.06 -14.67 -29.15
N ILE A 73 -10.27 -14.59 -28.58
CA ILE A 73 -11.35 -15.55 -28.85
C ILE A 73 -11.88 -15.39 -30.29
N SER A 74 -12.02 -14.16 -30.81
CA SER A 74 -12.43 -13.93 -32.20
C SER A 74 -11.40 -14.42 -33.22
N THR A 75 -10.10 -14.29 -32.91
CA THR A 75 -9.02 -14.81 -33.76
C THR A 75 -8.99 -16.34 -33.73
N GLN A 76 -9.26 -16.95 -32.57
CA GLN A 76 -9.34 -18.41 -32.41
C GLN A 76 -10.58 -19.01 -33.09
N ILE A 77 -11.71 -18.30 -33.14
CA ILE A 77 -12.92 -18.72 -33.87
C ILE A 77 -12.70 -18.58 -35.38
N LYS A 78 -12.05 -17.51 -35.87
CA LYS A 78 -11.72 -17.37 -37.29
C LYS A 78 -10.70 -18.39 -37.81
N SER A 79 -9.74 -18.83 -36.97
CA SER A 79 -8.81 -19.91 -37.38
C SER A 79 -9.46 -21.29 -37.44
N TYR A 80 -10.62 -21.48 -36.81
CA TYR A 80 -11.39 -22.74 -36.85
C TYR A 80 -12.45 -22.77 -37.97
N GLU A 81 -12.87 -21.63 -38.51
CA GLU A 81 -13.80 -21.59 -39.67
C GLU A 81 -13.10 -21.84 -41.02
N GLU A 82 -11.77 -21.72 -41.10
CA GLU A 82 -11.01 -21.95 -42.35
C GLU A 82 -10.50 -23.40 -42.50
N GLN A 83 -10.69 -24.24 -41.48
CA GLN A 83 -10.34 -25.65 -41.48
C GLN A 83 -11.44 -26.43 -40.76
N HIS A 84 -12.51 -26.80 -41.47
CA HIS A 84 -13.24 -28.07 -41.30
C HIS A 84 -14.50 -28.03 -42.18
N ASP A 85 -14.33 -28.35 -43.46
CA ASP A 85 -15.34 -29.10 -44.18
C ASP A 85 -15.11 -30.60 -43.87
N TYR A 86 -16.21 -31.34 -43.72
CA TYR A 86 -16.32 -32.77 -43.39
C TYR A 86 -16.16 -33.22 -41.92
N SER A 87 -17.34 -33.37 -41.30
CA SER A 87 -17.84 -34.61 -40.65
C SER A 87 -17.28 -35.00 -39.26
N LEU A 88 -18.06 -34.85 -38.19
CA LEU A 88 -19.02 -35.86 -37.68
C LEU A 88 -19.64 -35.41 -36.33
N ARG A 89 -20.79 -36.01 -36.02
CA ARG A 89 -21.78 -35.66 -35.00
C ARG A 89 -21.31 -35.70 -33.52
N HIS A 90 -21.88 -34.77 -32.75
CA HIS A 90 -22.42 -34.84 -31.36
C HIS A 90 -22.76 -36.27 -30.83
N PRO A 91 -22.87 -36.53 -29.48
CA PRO A 91 -23.51 -35.64 -28.48
C PRO A 91 -23.02 -35.60 -27.00
N LEU A 92 -23.24 -34.42 -26.40
CA LEU A 92 -23.55 -33.99 -25.01
C LEU A 92 -23.65 -35.00 -23.84
N LEU A 93 -23.14 -34.56 -22.68
CA LEU A 93 -23.63 -34.63 -21.27
C LEU A 93 -22.41 -34.32 -20.36
N SER A 94 -22.44 -33.78 -19.14
CA SER A 94 -23.32 -32.97 -18.29
C SER A 94 -22.49 -32.69 -17.01
N GLU A 95 -22.62 -31.50 -16.43
CA GLU A 95 -22.38 -31.09 -15.02
C GLU A 95 -21.23 -31.65 -14.16
N GLY A 96 -20.55 -30.74 -13.45
CA GLY A 96 -19.97 -31.06 -12.13
C GLY A 96 -18.64 -30.40 -11.77
N THR A 97 -18.71 -29.12 -11.37
CA THR A 97 -17.87 -28.40 -10.38
C THR A 97 -16.62 -29.09 -9.82
N VAL A 98 -15.41 -28.55 -10.09
CA VAL A 98 -14.45 -28.10 -9.05
C VAL A 98 -13.32 -27.23 -9.63
N ASP A 99 -13.17 -26.06 -9.00
CA ASP A 99 -11.97 -25.31 -8.62
C ASP A 99 -10.84 -24.89 -9.59
N LEU A 100 -10.58 -23.57 -9.48
CA LEU A 100 -9.29 -22.88 -9.46
C LEU A 100 -8.34 -23.06 -10.65
N HIS A 101 -8.22 -22.01 -11.47
CA HIS A 101 -6.89 -21.57 -11.88
C HIS A 101 -6.77 -20.07 -12.15
N SER A 102 -5.65 -19.59 -11.65
CA SER A 102 -5.08 -18.26 -11.58
C SER A 102 -4.83 -17.58 -12.92
N GLU A 103 -4.99 -16.26 -12.86
CA GLU A 103 -4.74 -15.30 -13.93
C GLU A 103 -3.26 -15.20 -14.27
N THR A 104 -2.96 -15.23 -15.57
CA THR A 104 -1.69 -14.73 -16.12
C THR A 104 -1.97 -13.40 -16.83
N LYS A 105 -1.30 -12.33 -16.37
CA LYS A 105 -1.34 -11.00 -16.99
C LYS A 105 -0.39 -10.90 -18.21
N PRO A 106 -0.73 -10.07 -19.21
CA PRO A 106 0.06 -9.87 -20.42
C PRO A 106 1.11 -8.77 -20.27
N LYS A 107 2.09 -8.80 -21.18
CA LYS A 107 3.19 -7.83 -21.36
C LYS A 107 2.75 -6.63 -22.22
N THR A 108 3.18 -5.43 -21.86
CA THR A 108 3.16 -4.23 -22.71
C THR A 108 4.57 -3.76 -23.08
N LYS A 109 4.71 -3.20 -24.29
CA LYS A 109 5.94 -2.72 -24.92
C LYS A 109 6.03 -1.18 -24.88
N ASN A 110 7.25 -0.71 -24.60
CA ASN A 110 8.00 0.46 -25.14
C ASN A 110 7.48 1.90 -25.01
N VAL A 111 8.31 2.76 -24.41
CA VAL A 111 8.66 4.12 -24.90
C VAL A 111 10.15 4.42 -24.64
N TYR A 112 10.79 5.08 -25.60
CA TYR A 112 12.23 5.42 -25.75
C TYR A 112 12.81 6.43 -24.72
N PRO A 113 14.17 6.55 -24.64
CA PRO A 113 14.90 7.26 -23.59
C PRO A 113 15.43 8.64 -24.02
N ILE A 114 15.56 9.57 -23.07
CA ILE A 114 16.28 10.84 -23.28
C ILE A 114 17.14 11.23 -22.05
N ASN A 115 18.38 11.57 -22.39
CA ASN A 115 19.38 12.43 -21.73
C ASN A 115 20.47 11.85 -20.79
N LYS A 116 21.68 11.95 -21.37
CA LYS A 116 23.03 11.99 -20.80
C LYS A 116 23.16 13.00 -19.66
N VAL A 117 23.92 12.64 -18.62
CA VAL A 117 24.90 13.52 -17.97
C VAL A 117 26.11 12.69 -17.55
N GLN A 118 27.28 13.11 -18.00
CA GLN A 118 28.61 12.64 -17.58
C GLN A 118 28.89 13.08 -16.15
N ASN A 119 29.57 12.25 -15.37
CA ASN A 119 30.62 12.74 -14.48
C ASN A 119 31.75 11.72 -14.35
N LYS A 120 32.94 12.24 -14.58
CA LYS A 120 34.26 11.59 -14.59
C LYS A 120 35.04 12.22 -13.44
N LEU A 121 35.81 11.43 -12.68
CA LEU A 121 37.11 11.71 -12.04
C LEU A 121 37.42 10.52 -11.09
N HIS A 122 38.43 9.68 -11.36
CA HIS A 122 39.85 9.78 -10.91
C HIS A 122 39.94 9.78 -9.35
N SER A 123 40.81 9.04 -8.63
CA SER A 123 42.07 8.37 -8.94
C SER A 123 42.61 7.66 -7.66
N ALA A 124 43.34 6.56 -7.84
CA ALA A 124 44.48 6.04 -7.02
C ALA A 124 44.23 5.61 -5.55
N SER A 125 44.94 4.65 -4.92
CA SER A 125 46.26 4.06 -5.22
C SER A 125 46.49 2.72 -4.48
N LYS A 126 47.26 1.84 -5.14
CA LYS A 126 48.38 1.00 -4.67
C LYS A 126 48.22 -0.03 -3.52
N GLY A 127 48.48 -1.29 -3.91
CA GLY A 127 49.08 -2.33 -3.06
C GLY A 127 49.56 -3.54 -3.89
N ARG A 128 50.87 -3.61 -4.19
CA ARG A 128 51.57 -4.72 -4.88
C ARG A 128 51.82 -5.89 -3.90
N LYS A 129 51.78 -7.16 -4.32
CA LYS A 129 52.90 -8.08 -4.72
C LYS A 129 52.32 -9.52 -4.59
N SER A 130 52.71 -10.61 -5.25
CA SER A 130 53.67 -10.95 -6.31
C SER A 130 53.50 -12.47 -6.62
N ASN A 131 53.49 -12.84 -7.90
CA ASN A 131 53.92 -14.09 -8.57
C ASN A 131 53.46 -15.48 -8.06
N SER A 132 52.76 -16.24 -8.91
CA SER A 132 53.31 -17.51 -9.47
C SER A 132 52.51 -17.98 -10.71
N ARG A 133 53.10 -18.93 -11.43
CA ARG A 133 52.99 -19.22 -12.87
C ARG A 133 51.88 -20.24 -13.16
N VAL A 134 50.88 -19.88 -13.96
CA VAL A 134 49.81 -20.79 -14.41
C VAL A 134 50.33 -21.67 -15.55
N LYS A 135 50.42 -22.98 -15.28
CA LYS A 135 50.62 -24.03 -16.29
C LYS A 135 49.22 -24.61 -16.56
N LEU A 136 48.69 -24.38 -17.76
CA LEU A 136 47.45 -24.99 -18.24
C LEU A 136 47.61 -26.51 -18.19
N LYS A 137 46.92 -27.16 -17.25
CA LYS A 137 46.51 -28.57 -17.35
C LYS A 137 45.05 -28.55 -17.80
N TYR A 138 44.77 -29.20 -18.92
CA TYR A 138 43.42 -29.57 -19.31
C TYR A 138 42.77 -30.31 -18.14
N SER A 139 41.60 -29.84 -17.74
CA SER A 139 40.71 -30.55 -16.84
C SER A 139 40.23 -31.82 -17.52
N ASP A 140 40.51 -32.92 -16.84
CA ASP A 140 39.91 -34.24 -17.00
C ASP A 140 38.39 -34.11 -17.15
N VAL A 141 37.87 -34.57 -18.28
CA VAL A 141 36.42 -34.63 -18.51
C VAL A 141 35.94 -35.87 -17.77
N GLN A 142 35.26 -35.66 -16.64
CA GLN A 142 34.40 -36.67 -16.04
C GLN A 142 33.36 -37.11 -17.08
N THR A 143 33.58 -38.28 -17.66
CA THR A 143 32.57 -39.01 -18.41
C THR A 143 31.44 -39.38 -17.46
N ALA A 144 30.24 -38.92 -17.78
CA ALA A 144 29.03 -39.22 -17.05
C ALA A 144 28.78 -40.74 -17.00
N SER A 145 28.58 -41.25 -15.79
CA SER A 145 28.15 -42.61 -15.49
C SER A 145 26.66 -42.75 -15.76
N ASP A 146 26.24 -42.83 -17.03
CA ASP A 146 24.91 -43.40 -17.35
C ASP A 146 24.78 -43.84 -18.82
N VAL A 147 25.64 -44.77 -19.24
CA VAL A 147 25.39 -45.57 -20.45
C VAL A 147 25.62 -47.02 -20.07
N ALA A 148 24.57 -47.84 -20.14
CA ALA A 148 24.65 -49.27 -19.95
C ALA A 148 25.54 -49.87 -21.05
N ILE A 149 26.79 -50.19 -20.71
CA ILE A 149 27.66 -51.03 -21.53
C ILE A 149 27.36 -52.48 -21.14
N PRO A 150 26.87 -53.34 -22.05
CA PRO A 150 26.73 -54.77 -21.76
C PRO A 150 28.07 -55.36 -21.32
N GLU A 151 28.05 -56.13 -20.22
CA GLU A 151 29.22 -56.62 -19.46
C GLU A 151 30.22 -57.52 -20.22
N ASP A 152 29.98 -57.84 -21.50
CA ASP A 152 30.76 -58.82 -22.28
C ASP A 152 31.91 -58.25 -23.14
N PHE A 153 32.28 -56.97 -23.00
CA PHE A 153 33.33 -56.36 -23.86
C PHE A 153 34.52 -55.71 -23.14
N SER A 154 34.72 -55.99 -21.86
CA SER A 154 35.91 -55.49 -21.13
C SER A 154 37.24 -56.12 -21.55
N ASP A 155 37.21 -57.15 -22.40
CA ASP A 155 38.39 -57.90 -22.84
C ASP A 155 38.93 -57.49 -24.24
N PHE A 156 38.36 -56.47 -24.89
CA PHE A 156 38.82 -56.02 -26.20
C PHE A 156 39.90 -54.93 -26.10
N SER A 157 41.13 -55.35 -25.80
CA SER A 157 42.29 -54.46 -25.92
C SER A 157 42.79 -54.43 -27.36
N LEU A 158 42.65 -53.27 -28.03
CA LEU A 158 43.16 -53.04 -29.38
C LEU A 158 44.65 -53.38 -29.50
N ALA A 159 45.43 -53.10 -28.45
CA ALA A 159 46.85 -53.46 -28.38
C ALA A 159 47.07 -54.98 -28.40
N LYS A 160 46.18 -55.76 -27.78
CA LYS A 160 46.24 -57.22 -27.75
C LYS A 160 45.87 -57.82 -29.12
N THR A 161 44.95 -57.19 -29.84
CA THR A 161 44.60 -57.56 -31.22
C THR A 161 45.72 -57.23 -32.20
N ILE A 162 46.37 -56.06 -32.06
CA ILE A 162 47.52 -55.67 -32.88
C ILE A 162 48.70 -56.61 -32.64
N SER A 163 49.06 -56.91 -31.38
CA SER A 163 50.14 -57.88 -31.09
C SER A 163 49.82 -59.30 -31.56
N LYS A 164 48.54 -59.69 -31.64
CA LYS A 164 48.12 -60.99 -32.19
C LYS A 164 48.28 -61.04 -33.71
N ILE A 165 47.99 -59.92 -34.40
CA ILE A 165 48.17 -59.81 -35.87
C ILE A 165 49.66 -59.73 -36.22
N GLU A 166 50.45 -58.96 -35.46
CA GLU A 166 51.91 -58.88 -35.64
C GLU A 166 52.58 -60.23 -35.35
N GLY A 167 52.15 -60.95 -34.30
CA GLY A 167 52.65 -62.30 -34.01
C GLY A 167 52.26 -63.34 -35.06
N GLN A 168 51.06 -63.24 -35.65
CA GLN A 168 50.63 -64.12 -36.75
C GLN A 168 51.39 -63.85 -38.05
N LEU A 169 51.81 -62.60 -38.30
CA LEU A 169 52.59 -62.23 -39.48
C LEU A 169 54.06 -62.65 -39.38
N GLU A 170 54.60 -62.79 -38.17
CA GLU A 170 55.97 -63.30 -37.93
C GLU A 170 56.05 -64.84 -37.85
N GLU A 171 54.96 -65.52 -37.51
CA GLU A 171 54.90 -67.00 -37.40
C GLU A 171 54.48 -67.70 -38.72
N GLU A 172 53.69 -67.04 -39.58
CA GLU A 172 53.46 -67.47 -40.96
C GLU A 172 54.50 -66.86 -41.90
N GLY A 173 55.72 -67.41 -41.81
CA GLY A 173 56.73 -67.23 -42.84
C GLY A 173 56.14 -67.53 -44.22
N LEU A 174 56.37 -66.62 -45.17
CA LEU A 174 56.16 -66.85 -46.59
C LEU A 174 56.67 -68.26 -46.95
N PRO A 175 55.86 -69.16 -47.52
CA PRO A 175 56.41 -70.29 -48.25
C PRO A 175 56.99 -69.71 -49.54
N ASP A 176 58.26 -69.32 -49.46
CA ASP A 176 59.12 -69.14 -50.62
C ASP A 176 59.48 -70.55 -51.13
N TYR A 177 58.49 -71.24 -51.67
CA TYR A 177 58.67 -72.50 -52.38
C TYR A 177 57.72 -72.49 -53.57
N ILE A 178 58.19 -71.85 -54.64
CA ILE A 178 57.76 -72.25 -55.98
C ILE A 178 58.24 -73.68 -56.15
N ASP A 179 57.35 -74.62 -55.84
CA ASP A 179 57.42 -76.00 -56.31
C ASP A 179 57.15 -76.02 -57.82
N ASP A 180 58.11 -75.53 -58.61
CA ASP A 180 58.17 -75.81 -60.07
C ASP A 180 58.70 -77.24 -60.32
N GLY A 181 58.48 -78.15 -59.37
CA GLY A 181 58.92 -79.53 -59.34
C GLY A 181 57.80 -80.56 -59.49
N ILE A 182 56.56 -80.17 -59.81
CA ILE A 182 55.49 -81.13 -60.15
C ILE A 182 55.15 -81.03 -61.64
N PHE A 183 56.14 -81.29 -62.48
CA PHE A 183 55.87 -82.03 -63.71
C PHE A 183 55.76 -83.51 -63.31
N CYS A 184 54.60 -83.90 -62.78
CA CYS A 184 54.30 -85.29 -62.55
C CYS A 184 54.30 -85.99 -63.92
N GLY A 185 55.26 -86.89 -64.09
CA GLY A 185 55.36 -87.75 -65.26
C GLY A 185 54.03 -88.44 -65.54
N VAL A 186 53.39 -88.03 -66.63
CA VAL A 186 52.43 -88.88 -67.31
C VAL A 186 53.22 -89.51 -68.46
N SER A 187 53.59 -90.76 -68.19
CA SER A 187 54.07 -91.81 -69.09
C SER A 187 53.91 -91.52 -70.58
N GLU A 188 54.96 -91.88 -71.31
CA GLU A 188 55.13 -92.02 -72.77
C GLU A 188 54.05 -92.84 -73.54
N ASP A 189 52.88 -93.08 -72.94
CA ASP A 189 51.81 -93.97 -73.45
C ASP A 189 50.46 -93.25 -73.67
N ILE A 190 50.47 -91.92 -73.74
CA ILE A 190 49.31 -91.09 -74.12
C ILE A 190 49.69 -90.26 -75.36
N GLY A 191 49.02 -90.51 -76.49
CA GLY A 191 49.29 -89.82 -77.76
C GLY A 191 49.17 -88.29 -77.63
N THR A 192 50.01 -87.56 -78.36
CA THR A 192 50.13 -86.08 -78.34
C THR A 192 48.79 -85.34 -78.46
N GLU A 193 47.83 -85.92 -79.17
CA GLU A 193 46.45 -85.44 -79.32
C GLU A 193 45.67 -85.38 -77.99
N ALA A 194 45.88 -86.33 -77.09
CA ALA A 194 45.22 -86.36 -75.78
C ALA A 194 45.85 -85.34 -74.80
N GLN A 195 47.17 -85.10 -74.87
CA GLN A 195 47.82 -84.01 -74.12
C GLN A 195 47.32 -82.63 -74.58
N ILE A 196 47.14 -82.42 -75.89
CA ILE A 196 46.59 -81.16 -76.43
C ILE A 196 45.15 -80.94 -75.95
N ARG A 197 44.31 -81.98 -75.89
CA ARG A 197 42.95 -81.88 -75.31
C ARG A 197 42.96 -81.55 -73.83
N PHE A 198 43.84 -82.18 -73.04
CA PHE A 198 43.98 -81.89 -71.61
C PHE A 198 44.41 -80.45 -71.35
N LEU A 199 45.42 -79.95 -72.08
CA LEU A 199 45.88 -78.57 -71.96
C LEU A 199 44.80 -77.56 -72.38
N LYS A 200 44.06 -77.84 -73.47
CA LYS A 200 42.90 -77.02 -73.87
C LYS A 200 41.81 -77.01 -72.80
N ALA A 201 41.51 -78.15 -72.19
CA ALA A 201 40.53 -78.23 -71.10
C ALA A 201 41.00 -77.45 -69.87
N LYS A 202 42.26 -77.56 -69.47
CA LYS A 202 42.84 -76.78 -68.36
C LYS A 202 42.82 -75.28 -68.65
N LEU A 203 43.16 -74.87 -69.88
CA LEU A 203 43.08 -73.47 -70.30
C LEU A 203 41.64 -72.96 -70.26
N HIS A 204 40.67 -73.78 -70.69
CA HIS A 204 39.26 -73.41 -70.63
C HIS A 204 38.75 -73.30 -69.17
N VAL A 205 39.13 -74.22 -68.28
CA VAL A 205 38.80 -74.13 -66.85
C VAL A 205 39.44 -72.89 -66.22
N MET A 206 40.72 -72.62 -66.50
CA MET A 206 41.39 -71.41 -66.02
C MET A 206 40.77 -70.12 -66.59
N GLN A 207 40.32 -70.13 -67.84
CA GLN A 207 39.62 -69.00 -68.46
C GLN A 207 38.25 -68.77 -67.78
N GLU A 208 37.51 -69.84 -67.49
CA GLU A 208 36.23 -69.76 -66.77
C GLU A 208 36.42 -69.29 -65.33
N GLU A 209 37.46 -69.76 -64.63
CA GLU A 209 37.82 -69.27 -63.29
C GLU A 209 38.22 -67.78 -63.31
N LEU A 210 38.98 -67.35 -64.32
CA LEU A 210 39.34 -65.95 -64.51
C LEU A 210 38.09 -65.08 -64.77
N ASP A 211 37.20 -65.52 -65.68
CA ASP A 211 35.96 -64.82 -66.00
C ASP A 211 35.02 -64.77 -64.78
N ASN A 212 34.98 -65.84 -63.98
CA ASN A 212 34.22 -65.89 -62.73
C ASN A 212 34.79 -64.91 -61.69
N VAL A 213 36.11 -64.88 -61.49
CA VAL A 213 36.77 -63.90 -60.60
C VAL A 213 36.51 -62.48 -61.07
N VAL A 214 36.58 -62.21 -62.38
CA VAL A 214 36.25 -60.89 -62.95
C VAL A 214 34.80 -60.52 -62.68
N CYS A 215 33.85 -61.45 -62.85
CA CYS A 215 32.45 -61.21 -62.53
C CYS A 215 32.23 -60.92 -61.04
N GLU A 216 32.87 -61.67 -60.14
CA GLU A 216 32.83 -61.40 -58.70
C GLU A 216 33.49 -60.06 -58.34
N CYS A 217 34.61 -59.71 -58.95
CA CYS A 217 35.23 -58.39 -58.80
C CYS A 217 34.28 -57.26 -59.24
N ASN A 218 33.59 -57.41 -60.37
CA ASN A 218 32.61 -56.42 -60.82
C ASN A 218 31.42 -56.30 -59.86
N LYS A 219 30.87 -57.42 -59.36
CA LYS A 219 29.80 -57.40 -58.35
C LYS A 219 30.24 -56.70 -57.07
N LYS A 220 31.49 -56.94 -56.63
CA LYS A 220 32.06 -56.29 -55.46
C LYS A 220 32.31 -54.80 -55.70
N GLU A 221 32.74 -54.41 -56.89
CA GLU A 221 32.87 -53.00 -57.25
C GLU A 221 31.50 -52.28 -57.24
N ASP A 222 30.45 -52.91 -57.78
CA ASP A 222 29.08 -52.38 -57.73
C ASP A 222 28.58 -52.23 -56.28
N GLU A 223 28.82 -53.24 -55.43
CA GLU A 223 28.48 -53.21 -53.99
C GLU A 223 29.26 -52.12 -53.25
N ILE A 224 30.56 -51.94 -53.55
CA ILE A 224 31.38 -50.85 -53.00
C ILE A 224 30.82 -49.49 -53.43
N GLN A 225 30.44 -49.34 -54.70
CA GLN A 225 29.87 -48.10 -55.21
C GLN A 225 28.53 -47.78 -54.55
N ASP A 226 27.67 -48.78 -54.33
CA ASP A 226 26.42 -48.62 -53.61
C ASP A 226 26.66 -48.22 -52.14
N LEU A 227 27.50 -48.96 -51.41
CA LEU A 227 27.87 -48.65 -50.03
C LEU A 227 28.45 -47.24 -49.88
N LYS A 228 29.28 -46.81 -50.83
CA LYS A 228 29.84 -45.45 -50.86
C LYS A 228 28.76 -44.39 -51.05
N SER A 229 27.75 -44.66 -51.86
CA SER A 229 26.60 -43.77 -52.04
C SER A 229 25.76 -43.68 -50.77
N GLN A 230 25.51 -44.81 -50.10
CA GLN A 230 24.80 -44.87 -48.83
C GLN A 230 25.56 -44.14 -47.70
N LEU A 231 26.89 -44.29 -47.64
CA LEU A 231 27.75 -43.57 -46.69
C LEU A 231 27.63 -42.06 -46.89
N LYS A 232 27.73 -41.58 -48.14
CA LYS A 232 27.61 -40.16 -48.48
C LYS A 232 26.24 -39.59 -48.14
N ASN A 233 25.16 -40.35 -48.39
CA ASN A 233 23.80 -39.95 -48.02
C ASN A 233 23.66 -39.84 -46.48
N SER A 234 24.17 -40.83 -45.75
CA SER A 234 24.15 -40.85 -44.28
C SER A 234 24.98 -39.72 -43.66
N GLU A 235 26.13 -39.39 -44.26
CA GLU A 235 26.96 -38.25 -43.85
C GLU A 235 26.22 -36.91 -44.07
N GLY A 236 25.53 -36.76 -45.20
CA GLY A 236 24.66 -35.60 -45.47
C GLY A 236 23.52 -35.46 -44.45
N ASP A 237 22.91 -36.58 -44.06
CA ASP A 237 21.87 -36.63 -43.04
C ASP A 237 22.40 -36.27 -41.64
N CYS A 238 23.57 -36.78 -41.27
CA CYS A 238 24.27 -36.43 -40.03
C CYS A 238 24.55 -34.91 -39.96
N MET A 239 25.04 -34.33 -41.06
CA MET A 239 25.26 -32.88 -41.16
C MET A 239 23.96 -32.07 -41.06
N ARG A 240 22.85 -32.55 -41.62
CA ARG A 240 21.53 -31.91 -41.49
C ARG A 240 21.03 -31.97 -40.04
N GLN A 241 21.13 -33.13 -39.40
CA GLN A 241 20.77 -33.31 -37.98
C GLN A 241 21.62 -32.44 -37.06
N GLN A 242 22.93 -32.34 -37.29
CA GLN A 242 23.82 -31.50 -36.51
C GLN A 242 23.43 -30.01 -36.57
N ARG A 243 23.01 -29.52 -37.74
CA ARG A 243 22.49 -28.14 -37.88
C ARG A 243 21.20 -27.93 -37.07
N THR A 244 20.28 -28.90 -37.09
CA THR A 244 19.05 -28.85 -36.30
C THR A 244 19.33 -28.87 -34.79
N ILE A 245 20.26 -29.73 -34.33
CA ILE A 245 20.69 -29.78 -32.93
C ILE A 245 21.26 -28.43 -32.49
N ASN A 246 22.17 -27.84 -33.29
CA ASN A 246 22.77 -26.54 -32.97
C ASN A 246 21.71 -25.43 -32.90
N LEU A 247 20.72 -25.45 -33.82
CA LEU A 247 19.62 -24.50 -33.80
C LEU A 247 18.76 -24.67 -32.55
N GLN A 248 18.36 -25.91 -32.20
CA GLN A 248 17.57 -26.21 -31.02
C GLN A 248 18.32 -25.85 -29.73
N GLN A 249 19.62 -26.17 -29.62
CA GLN A 249 20.46 -25.74 -28.50
C GLN A 249 20.45 -24.22 -28.34
N SER A 250 20.59 -23.46 -29.44
CA SER A 250 20.53 -22.00 -29.38
C SER A 250 19.16 -21.47 -28.95
N GLN A 251 18.07 -22.17 -29.27
CA GLN A 251 16.73 -21.81 -28.81
C GLN A 251 16.54 -22.13 -27.32
N THR A 252 17.00 -23.29 -26.86
CA THR A 252 16.96 -23.68 -25.45
C THR A 252 17.69 -22.67 -24.57
N GLU A 253 18.89 -22.23 -24.96
CA GLU A 253 19.64 -21.21 -24.22
C GLU A 253 18.92 -19.85 -24.20
N LYS A 254 18.26 -19.46 -25.30
CA LYS A 254 17.42 -18.25 -25.32
C LYS A 254 16.23 -18.36 -24.37
N TYR A 255 15.53 -19.50 -24.34
CA TYR A 255 14.41 -19.68 -23.42
C TYR A 255 14.87 -19.75 -21.96
N LYS A 256 16.02 -20.37 -21.70
CA LYS A 256 16.64 -20.42 -20.37
C LYS A 256 16.98 -19.03 -19.84
N THR A 257 17.64 -18.20 -20.65
CA THR A 257 17.97 -16.82 -20.26
C THR A 257 16.71 -15.96 -20.02
N LEU A 258 15.69 -16.09 -20.87
CA LEU A 258 14.40 -15.41 -20.67
C LEU A 258 13.68 -15.89 -19.40
N PHE A 259 13.74 -17.18 -19.09
CA PHE A 259 13.17 -17.75 -17.87
C PHE A 259 13.90 -17.23 -16.63
N GLU A 260 15.24 -17.22 -16.63
CA GLU A 260 16.04 -16.69 -15.53
C GLU A 260 15.77 -15.19 -15.27
N GLU A 261 15.61 -14.40 -16.33
CA GLU A 261 15.25 -12.97 -16.21
C GLU A 261 13.83 -12.79 -15.62
N ALA A 262 12.87 -13.59 -16.09
CA ALA A 262 11.52 -13.58 -15.55
C ALA A 262 11.49 -14.01 -14.08
N SER A 263 12.24 -15.05 -13.71
CA SER A 263 12.37 -15.52 -12.33
C SER A 263 12.94 -14.43 -11.43
N LYS A 264 14.05 -13.79 -11.82
CA LYS A 264 14.64 -12.67 -11.05
C LYS A 264 13.66 -11.52 -10.86
N LYS A 265 12.85 -11.23 -11.87
CA LYS A 265 11.80 -10.20 -11.78
C LYS A 265 10.70 -10.62 -10.80
N CYS A 266 10.26 -11.87 -10.82
CA CYS A 266 9.30 -12.40 -9.85
C CYS A 266 9.85 -12.30 -8.42
N ASP A 267 11.09 -12.70 -8.19
CA ASP A 267 11.74 -12.61 -6.87
C ASP A 267 11.83 -11.16 -6.38
N GLY A 268 12.19 -10.23 -7.27
CA GLY A 268 12.23 -8.80 -6.96
C GLY A 268 10.86 -8.23 -6.59
N LEU A 269 9.81 -8.57 -7.36
CA LEU A 269 8.44 -8.17 -7.06
C LEU A 269 7.93 -8.80 -5.75
N GLN A 270 8.32 -10.04 -5.45
CA GLN A 270 7.94 -10.70 -4.21
C GLN A 270 8.60 -10.03 -3.00
N GLN A 271 9.87 -9.64 -3.10
CA GLN A 271 10.55 -8.87 -2.06
C GLN A 271 9.90 -7.49 -1.85
N GLU A 272 9.52 -6.80 -2.93
CA GLU A 272 8.82 -5.51 -2.86
C GLU A 272 7.44 -5.64 -2.20
N LEU A 273 6.65 -6.66 -2.59
CA LEU A 273 5.37 -6.98 -1.95
C LEU A 273 5.53 -7.20 -0.44
N SER A 274 6.48 -8.05 -0.03
CA SER A 274 6.76 -8.27 1.39
C SER A 274 7.23 -7.00 2.12
N SER A 275 7.90 -6.08 1.43
CA SER A 275 8.28 -4.79 2.01
C SER A 275 7.07 -3.87 2.20
N VAL A 276 6.22 -3.77 1.18
CA VAL A 276 5.00 -2.96 1.22
C VAL A 276 4.02 -3.49 2.27
N GLU A 277 3.85 -4.81 2.38
CA GLU A 277 3.01 -5.44 3.42
C GLU A 277 3.48 -5.08 4.84
N ARG A 278 4.80 -5.12 5.08
CA ARG A 278 5.39 -4.73 6.36
C ARG A 278 5.23 -3.24 6.66
N GLU A 279 5.35 -2.38 5.66
CA GLU A 279 5.07 -0.95 5.81
C GLU A 279 3.59 -0.68 6.10
N LEU A 280 2.68 -1.37 5.42
CA LEU A 280 1.24 -1.26 5.63
C LEU A 280 0.86 -1.67 7.06
N GLU A 281 1.42 -2.77 7.56
CA GLU A 281 1.18 -3.21 8.94
C GLU A 281 1.72 -2.19 9.96
N ASN A 282 2.88 -1.60 9.71
CA ASN A 282 3.42 -0.52 10.54
C ASN A 282 2.49 0.71 10.55
N LYS A 283 1.98 1.12 9.38
CA LYS A 283 1.01 2.23 9.28
C LYS A 283 -0.28 1.92 10.02
N ARG A 284 -0.82 0.69 9.92
CA ARG A 284 -2.00 0.26 10.70
C ARG A 284 -1.76 0.35 12.20
N ARG A 285 -0.59 -0.08 12.68
CA ARG A 285 -0.21 0.02 14.09
C ARG A 285 -0.15 1.48 14.55
N LEU A 286 0.50 2.35 13.78
CA LEU A 286 0.57 3.79 14.07
C LEU A 286 -0.82 4.43 14.08
N GLN A 287 -1.71 4.05 13.15
CA GLN A 287 -3.09 4.52 13.11
C GLN A 287 -3.87 4.12 14.36
N LYS A 288 -3.75 2.85 14.80
CA LYS A 288 -4.38 2.37 16.05
C LYS A 288 -3.88 3.17 17.26
N GLN A 289 -2.57 3.41 17.35
CA GLN A 289 -1.98 4.21 18.43
C GLN A 289 -2.47 5.67 18.39
N ALA A 290 -2.53 6.29 17.21
CA ALA A 290 -3.04 7.64 17.05
C ALA A 290 -4.53 7.73 17.42
N ALA A 291 -5.36 6.77 17.00
CA ALA A 291 -6.77 6.71 17.35
C ALA A 291 -6.98 6.57 18.87
N ALA A 292 -6.21 5.71 19.53
CA ALA A 292 -6.26 5.58 21.00
C ALA A 292 -5.84 6.89 21.70
N SER A 293 -4.78 7.55 21.24
CA SER A 293 -4.36 8.85 21.77
C SER A 293 -5.40 9.95 21.53
N GLN A 294 -6.06 9.95 20.37
CA GLN A 294 -7.11 10.90 20.03
C GLN A 294 -8.33 10.68 20.93
N SER A 295 -8.77 9.44 21.10
CA SER A 295 -9.87 9.10 22.01
C SER A 295 -9.57 9.51 23.46
N ALA A 296 -8.34 9.28 23.94
CA ALA A 296 -7.93 9.74 25.27
C ALA A 296 -7.93 11.28 25.40
N MET A 297 -7.54 12.00 24.35
CA MET A 297 -7.59 13.47 24.34
C MET A 297 -9.04 13.98 24.32
N GLU A 298 -9.92 13.33 23.55
CA GLU A 298 -11.33 13.67 23.45
C GLU A 298 -12.05 13.51 24.81
N VAL A 299 -11.78 12.43 25.54
CA VAL A 299 -12.31 12.24 26.91
C VAL A 299 -11.84 13.37 27.84
N ARG A 300 -10.57 13.75 27.79
CA ARG A 300 -10.03 14.85 28.61
C ARG A 300 -10.65 16.19 28.24
N LEU A 301 -10.85 16.43 26.94
CA LEU A 301 -11.50 17.63 26.42
C LEU A 301 -12.95 17.72 26.90
N ASN A 302 -13.72 16.64 26.78
CA ASN A 302 -15.11 16.59 27.21
C ASN A 302 -15.22 16.85 28.72
N ARG A 303 -14.35 16.24 29.54
CA ARG A 303 -14.31 16.54 30.98
C ARG A 303 -14.02 18.02 31.27
N ALA A 304 -13.05 18.61 30.56
CA ALA A 304 -12.74 20.03 30.73
C ALA A 304 -13.90 20.94 30.29
N LEU A 305 -14.65 20.55 29.26
CA LEU A 305 -15.85 21.27 28.82
C LEU A 305 -16.98 21.16 29.86
N GLU A 306 -17.24 19.97 30.41
CA GLU A 306 -18.22 19.77 31.47
C GLU A 306 -17.88 20.59 32.73
N GLU A 307 -16.61 20.61 33.14
CA GLU A 307 -16.13 21.45 34.25
C GLU A 307 -16.31 22.94 33.96
N ALA A 308 -16.00 23.40 32.75
CA ALA A 308 -16.21 24.79 32.34
C ALA A 308 -17.70 25.19 32.34
N GLU A 309 -18.59 24.30 31.87
CA GLU A 309 -20.03 24.51 31.92
C GLU A 309 -20.55 24.57 33.35
N LYS A 310 -20.07 23.68 34.24
CA LYS A 310 -20.38 23.70 35.67
C LYS A 310 -20.01 25.05 36.30
N TYR A 311 -18.80 25.54 36.09
CA TYR A 311 -18.37 26.83 36.65
C TYR A 311 -19.17 28.01 36.07
N LYS A 312 -19.55 27.95 34.79
CA LYS A 312 -20.42 28.96 34.18
C LYS A 312 -21.80 29.00 34.84
N LEU A 313 -22.39 27.83 35.12
CA LEU A 313 -23.66 27.72 35.83
C LEU A 313 -23.56 28.23 37.27
N GLU A 314 -22.52 27.83 38.00
CA GLU A 314 -22.26 28.32 39.37
C GLU A 314 -22.09 29.84 39.42
N LEU A 315 -21.33 30.41 38.47
CA LEU A 315 -21.16 31.86 38.35
C LEU A 315 -22.50 32.57 38.05
N SER A 316 -23.31 32.01 37.14
CA SER A 316 -24.63 32.57 36.82
C SER A 316 -25.55 32.54 38.05
N LYS A 317 -25.54 31.43 38.79
CA LYS A 317 -26.30 31.28 40.04
C LYS A 317 -25.85 32.28 41.09
N LEU A 318 -24.55 32.46 41.29
CA LEU A 318 -24.00 33.43 42.24
C LEU A 318 -24.35 34.87 41.86
N LYS A 319 -24.26 35.22 40.58
CA LYS A 319 -24.68 36.54 40.07
C LYS A 319 -26.16 36.81 40.34
N GLN A 320 -27.02 35.82 40.09
CA GLN A 320 -28.44 35.94 40.36
C GLN A 320 -28.73 36.09 41.86
N ASN A 321 -28.10 35.26 42.70
CA ASN A 321 -28.24 35.35 44.15
C ASN A 321 -27.79 36.72 44.70
N ASN A 322 -26.65 37.25 44.24
CA ASN A 322 -26.19 38.58 44.64
C ASN A 322 -27.16 39.68 44.23
N LYS A 323 -27.77 39.57 43.05
CA LYS A 323 -28.81 40.51 42.59
C LYS A 323 -30.04 40.46 43.49
N ASP A 324 -30.46 39.26 43.90
CA ASP A 324 -31.61 39.06 44.75
C ASP A 324 -31.36 39.60 46.17
N ILE A 325 -30.19 39.32 46.76
CA ILE A 325 -29.75 39.87 48.05
C ILE A 325 -29.71 41.41 47.98
N ALA A 326 -29.10 42.00 46.95
CA ALA A 326 -29.04 43.45 46.80
C ALA A 326 -30.43 44.08 46.67
N ASN A 327 -31.37 43.41 45.99
CA ASN A 327 -32.76 43.86 45.90
C ASN A 327 -33.49 43.77 47.24
N GLU A 328 -33.28 42.69 48.00
CA GLU A 328 -33.85 42.52 49.35
C GLU A 328 -33.31 43.56 50.33
N GLU A 329 -32.01 43.80 50.32
CA GLU A 329 -31.36 44.85 51.10
C GLU A 329 -31.91 46.24 50.74
N HIS A 330 -32.05 46.53 49.45
CA HIS A 330 -32.64 47.79 49.00
C HIS A 330 -34.09 47.96 49.51
N LYS A 331 -34.92 46.90 49.45
CA LYS A 331 -36.28 46.94 50.02
C LYS A 331 -36.25 47.19 51.53
N LYS A 332 -35.38 46.51 52.26
CA LYS A 332 -35.23 46.67 53.71
C LYS A 332 -34.77 48.10 54.08
N ILE A 333 -33.81 48.65 53.35
CA ILE A 333 -33.34 50.03 53.53
C ILE A 333 -34.49 51.02 53.31
N GLU A 334 -35.29 50.85 52.25
CA GLU A 334 -36.41 51.75 51.97
C GLU A 334 -37.51 51.66 53.06
N VAL A 335 -37.81 50.46 53.57
CA VAL A 335 -38.73 50.29 54.72
C VAL A 335 -38.20 51.04 55.94
N LEU A 336 -36.96 50.77 56.36
CA LEU A 336 -36.34 51.43 57.52
C LEU A 336 -36.29 52.95 57.36
N LYS A 337 -35.99 53.44 56.15
CA LYS A 337 -35.97 54.87 55.83
C LYS A 337 -37.36 55.50 55.96
N SER A 338 -38.40 54.81 55.53
CA SER A 338 -39.78 55.28 55.66
C SER A 338 -40.24 55.33 57.13
N GLU A 339 -39.85 54.33 57.92
CA GLU A 339 -40.13 54.25 59.35
C GLU A 339 -39.36 55.32 60.13
N ASN A 340 -38.08 55.52 59.83
CA ASN A 340 -37.26 56.57 60.44
C ASN A 340 -37.86 57.96 60.17
N LYS A 341 -38.30 58.23 58.93
CA LYS A 341 -39.04 59.46 58.60
C LYS A 341 -40.35 59.59 59.42
N LYS A 342 -41.06 58.50 59.68
CA LYS A 342 -42.28 58.52 60.51
C LYS A 342 -41.96 58.84 61.96
N LEU A 343 -40.94 58.21 62.52
CA LEU A 343 -40.48 58.45 63.89
C LEU A 343 -40.01 59.89 64.09
N GLU A 344 -39.26 60.46 63.13
CA GLU A 344 -38.82 61.86 63.23
C GLU A 344 -40.00 62.85 63.19
N ARG A 345 -41.06 62.56 62.41
CA ARG A 345 -42.30 63.36 62.44
C ARG A 345 -42.99 63.27 63.79
N GLN A 346 -43.18 62.06 64.34
CA GLN A 346 -43.81 61.84 65.63
C GLN A 346 -43.03 62.53 66.77
N LYS A 347 -41.70 62.44 66.74
CA LYS A 347 -40.82 63.16 67.66
C LYS A 347 -40.99 64.67 67.52
N GLY A 348 -41.04 65.20 66.30
CA GLY A 348 -41.30 66.61 66.02
C GLY A 348 -42.64 67.10 66.59
N GLU A 349 -43.72 66.34 66.36
CA GLU A 349 -45.06 66.61 66.90
C GLU A 349 -45.06 66.61 68.43
N LEU A 350 -44.42 65.62 69.05
CA LEU A 350 -44.28 65.52 70.50
C LEU A 350 -43.50 66.71 71.08
N MET A 351 -42.39 67.10 70.44
CA MET A 351 -41.61 68.29 70.83
C MET A 351 -42.43 69.57 70.74
N ILE A 352 -43.26 69.72 69.70
CA ILE A 352 -44.20 70.86 69.59
C ILE A 352 -45.23 70.81 70.72
N GLY A 353 -45.76 69.63 71.04
CA GLY A 353 -46.67 69.39 72.17
C GLY A 353 -46.07 69.84 73.51
N PHE A 354 -44.86 69.41 73.84
CA PHE A 354 -44.15 69.82 75.06
C PHE A 354 -43.92 71.34 75.11
N LYS A 355 -43.52 71.97 74.00
CA LYS A 355 -43.37 73.43 73.94
C LYS A 355 -44.69 74.16 74.23
N LYS A 356 -45.82 73.65 73.73
CA LYS A 356 -47.15 74.21 74.02
C LYS A 356 -47.54 74.01 75.49
N GLN A 357 -47.28 72.83 76.05
CA GLN A 357 -47.53 72.55 77.47
C GLN A 357 -46.71 73.47 78.39
N LEU A 358 -45.43 73.70 78.09
CA LEU A 358 -44.59 74.64 78.84
C LEU A 358 -45.18 76.07 78.83
N LYS A 359 -45.59 76.57 77.66
CA LYS A 359 -46.27 77.88 77.55
C LYS A 359 -47.58 77.93 78.34
N LEU A 360 -48.36 76.85 78.32
CA LEU A 360 -49.60 76.75 79.10
C LEU A 360 -49.31 76.81 80.60
N ILE A 361 -48.28 76.11 81.07
CA ILE A 361 -47.83 76.16 82.47
C ILE A 361 -47.48 77.60 82.87
N ASP A 362 -46.74 78.33 82.02
CA ASP A 362 -46.38 79.73 82.30
C ASP A 362 -47.61 80.64 82.40
N VAL A 363 -48.59 80.47 81.51
CA VAL A 363 -49.86 81.21 81.55
C VAL A 363 -50.65 80.87 82.82
N LEU A 364 -50.78 79.58 83.16
CA LEU A 364 -51.51 79.12 84.34
C LEU A 364 -50.86 79.61 85.64
N LYS A 365 -49.52 79.60 85.74
CA LYS A 365 -48.79 80.16 86.88
C LYS A 365 -49.07 81.65 87.06
N ARG A 366 -49.09 82.42 85.96
CA ARG A 366 -49.43 83.85 85.96
C ARG A 366 -50.88 84.09 86.38
N GLN A 367 -51.82 83.30 85.85
CA GLN A 367 -53.23 83.36 86.24
C GLN A 367 -53.41 83.04 87.72
N LYS A 368 -52.76 81.98 88.23
CA LYS A 368 -52.77 81.64 89.66
C LYS A 368 -52.29 82.82 90.52
N MET A 369 -51.17 83.43 90.14
CA MET A 369 -50.64 84.61 90.83
C MET A 369 -51.64 85.79 90.84
N HIS A 370 -52.27 86.09 89.71
CA HIS A 370 -53.30 87.15 89.63
C HIS A 370 -54.51 86.84 90.52
N ILE A 371 -54.98 85.59 90.53
CA ILE A 371 -56.10 85.17 91.37
C ILE A 371 -55.73 85.23 92.86
N GLU A 372 -54.53 84.79 93.24
CA GLU A 372 -54.05 84.88 94.62
C GLU A 372 -53.94 86.34 95.08
N ALA A 373 -53.39 87.22 94.24
CA ALA A 373 -53.35 88.65 94.53
C ALA A 373 -54.76 89.26 94.68
N ALA A 374 -55.70 88.91 93.80
CA ALA A 374 -57.09 89.36 93.90
C ALA A 374 -57.79 88.86 95.17
N LYS A 375 -57.53 87.61 95.58
CA LYS A 375 -58.07 87.05 96.84
C LYS A 375 -57.47 87.73 98.08
N MET A 376 -56.17 88.03 98.08
CA MET A 376 -55.54 88.78 99.17
C MET A 376 -56.12 90.20 99.25
N LEU A 377 -56.36 90.84 98.11
CA LEU A 377 -57.03 92.14 98.05
C LEU A 377 -58.47 92.06 98.59
N SER A 378 -59.27 91.07 98.19
CA SER A 378 -60.63 90.92 98.73
C SER A 378 -60.64 90.66 100.23
N PHE A 379 -59.67 89.89 100.76
CA PHE A 379 -59.52 89.70 102.20
C PHE A 379 -59.20 91.02 102.92
N THR A 380 -58.27 91.83 102.38
CA THR A 380 -57.98 93.15 102.95
C THR A 380 -59.17 94.11 102.85
N GLU A 381 -59.95 94.06 101.77
CA GLU A 381 -61.19 94.83 101.62
C GLU A 381 -62.24 94.40 102.66
N GLU A 382 -62.44 93.10 102.87
CA GLU A 382 -63.33 92.57 103.90
C GLU A 382 -62.91 92.97 105.33
N GLU A 383 -61.62 92.88 105.66
CA GLU A 383 -61.11 93.32 106.97
C GLU A 383 -61.27 94.83 107.17
N PHE A 384 -61.01 95.62 106.13
CA PHE A 384 -61.20 97.07 106.15
C PHE A 384 -62.68 97.44 106.38
N MET A 385 -63.61 96.76 105.70
CA MET A 385 -65.05 96.95 105.89
C MET A 385 -65.50 96.56 107.31
N LYS A 386 -65.00 95.45 107.87
CA LYS A 386 -65.26 95.08 109.27
C LYS A 386 -64.74 96.12 110.27
N ALA A 387 -63.57 96.69 110.03
CA ALA A 387 -63.01 97.75 110.87
C ALA A 387 -63.87 99.03 110.82
N LEU A 388 -64.45 99.37 109.66
CA LEU A 388 -65.42 100.47 109.55
C LEU A 388 -66.73 100.16 110.31
N GLU A 389 -67.23 98.92 110.26
CA GLU A 389 -68.42 98.50 111.01
C GLU A 389 -68.21 98.52 112.53
N TRP A 390 -67.00 98.24 113.03
CA TRP A 390 -66.66 98.34 114.45
C TRP A 390 -66.54 99.78 114.97
N GLY A 391 -66.36 100.76 114.09
CA GLY A 391 -66.39 102.19 114.44
C GLY A 391 -67.80 102.77 114.63
N ASN A 392 -68.86 102.00 114.32
CA ASN A 392 -70.26 102.42 114.40
C ASN A 392 -71.00 101.83 115.62
N LYS A 393 -70.33 101.72 116.77
CA LYS A 393 -70.96 101.37 118.06
C LYS A 393 -71.05 102.55 119.00
#